data_AF-A0A965FKK4-F1
#
_entry.id   AF-A0A965FKK4-F1
#
_cell.length_a   1.000
_cell.length_b   1.000
_cell.length_c   1.000
_cell.angle_alpha   90.00
_cell.angle_beta   90.00
_cell.angle_gamma   90.00
#
_symmetry.space_group_name_H-M   'P 1'
#
loop_
_entity.id
_entity.type
_entity.pdbx_description
1 polymer ?
#
loop_
_entity_poly.entity_id
_entity_poly.type
_entity_poly.pdbx_seq_one_letter_code
_entity_poly.pdbx_strand_id
1 'polypeptide(L)'
;MTVHAAKGLEFPVVVVADLWKTKRNSNGADQFHRAKPGTAGENERVIDAGYVVHRAFSEAKAGRAAEEADEVMRLFYVALTRAKHHVSLVVAGQPEGSTHGGRRVTEGLNDPARFAPVSHVVDVVPAAAIGRFPRYRPKTSTEEEPALAPFAGSTDRTYQRMSFSGIAKKRQGRQADTFDPDDRSGAGHNDDDEQIISIRSGYCDQSVPAGVNEMPLARLVGGTYFGKIMHAVYERIDFTAADLEAEVARVVDSVVNGALLRAHRDELVRGVMLSIVTPMGGPFGDLRLSAIPLTDRLNELGFEMGLASAADGVTVSDIGRVLLDVLDESGRADDILAPYARELASGAFDIPLLGLMNGSIDTLLRVNLEEGQSLWVTDWKSNRLDEDGMDTLIDGYTRHRMCEEMEHHHYPLQALIYGVAVHRYVRARSAGSGAPAVAGLAYFFIRGMTGQDTPVDAHGNRNGVFVWEAPAGLWDRLSDVMSGVRR
;
A
#
# COMPACT_ATOMS: atom_id res chain seq x y z
N MET A 1 -2.97 -9.41 16.84
CA MET A 1 -3.12 -8.07 17.43
C MET A 1 -1.75 -7.50 17.79
N THR A 2 -1.48 -6.24 17.44
CA THR A 2 -0.21 -5.57 17.76
C THR A 2 -0.24 -5.01 19.19
N VAL A 3 0.92 -4.82 19.83
CA VAL A 3 0.99 -4.23 21.19
C VAL A 3 0.46 -2.79 21.20
N HIS A 4 0.60 -2.06 20.09
CA HIS A 4 0.06 -0.71 19.94
C HIS A 4 -1.48 -0.70 19.94
N ALA A 5 -2.11 -1.66 19.26
CA ALA A 5 -3.57 -1.81 19.22
C ALA A 5 -4.16 -2.29 20.57
N ALA A 6 -3.35 -2.92 21.42
CA ALA A 6 -3.79 -3.42 22.73
C ALA A 6 -3.85 -2.35 23.84
N LYS A 7 -3.37 -1.12 23.58
CA LYS A 7 -3.28 -0.05 24.59
C LYS A 7 -4.69 0.34 25.07
N GLY A 8 -4.92 0.28 26.38
CA GLY A 8 -6.22 0.59 26.99
C GLY A 8 -7.21 -0.58 26.98
N LEU A 9 -6.83 -1.73 26.43
CA LEU A 9 -7.59 -2.98 26.47
C LEU A 9 -6.99 -3.94 27.51
N GLU A 10 -7.76 -4.95 27.91
CA GLU A 10 -7.33 -6.01 28.82
C GLU A 10 -7.91 -7.36 28.37
N PHE A 11 -7.12 -8.42 28.48
CA PHE A 11 -7.45 -9.75 28.00
C PHE A 11 -7.32 -10.79 29.12
N PRO A 12 -8.19 -11.81 29.19
CA PRO A 12 -8.07 -12.89 30.16
C PRO A 12 -6.68 -13.55 30.16
N VAL A 13 -6.14 -13.81 28.98
CA VAL A 13 -4.83 -14.47 28.77
C VAL A 13 -4.03 -13.70 27.72
N VAL A 14 -2.74 -13.48 27.97
CA VAL A 14 -1.81 -12.84 27.03
C VAL A 14 -0.59 -13.73 26.83
N VAL A 15 -0.22 -13.98 25.57
CA VAL A 15 1.01 -14.69 25.21
C VAL A 15 1.94 -13.73 24.49
N VAL A 16 3.10 -13.47 25.08
CA VAL A 16 4.13 -12.58 24.53
C VAL A 16 5.20 -13.43 23.86
N ALA A 17 5.17 -13.46 22.52
CA ALA A 17 5.92 -14.43 21.74
C ALA A 17 6.94 -13.84 20.75
N ASP A 18 7.22 -12.53 20.73
CA ASP A 18 8.18 -11.98 19.75
C ASP A 18 8.91 -10.69 20.17
N LEU A 19 8.68 -10.18 21.40
CA LEU A 19 9.25 -8.90 21.86
C LEU A 19 10.77 -8.90 22.10
N TRP A 20 11.45 -10.04 21.90
CA TRP A 20 12.91 -10.15 21.98
C TRP A 20 13.62 -9.95 20.63
N LYS A 21 12.87 -9.86 19.52
CA LYS A 21 13.44 -9.62 18.19
C LYS A 21 13.91 -8.17 18.11
N THR A 22 15.20 -7.96 17.82
CA THR A 22 15.73 -6.64 17.50
C THR A 22 15.05 -6.12 16.23
N LYS A 23 14.54 -4.89 16.27
CA LYS A 23 14.10 -4.20 15.04
C LYS A 23 15.27 -4.13 14.07
N ARG A 24 15.00 -4.40 12.78
CA ARG A 24 15.99 -4.18 11.72
C ARG A 24 16.22 -2.68 11.58
N ASN A 25 17.48 -2.29 11.39
CA ASN A 25 17.84 -0.90 11.12
C ASN A 25 17.00 -0.34 9.97
N SER A 26 16.41 0.83 10.17
CA SER A 26 15.83 1.62 9.09
C SER A 26 16.94 2.33 8.31
N ASN A 27 16.84 2.36 6.98
CA ASN A 27 17.72 3.17 6.15
C ASN A 27 17.24 4.63 6.17
N GLY A 28 17.86 5.45 7.02
CA GLY A 28 17.60 6.88 7.15
C GLY A 28 18.55 7.53 8.13
N ALA A 29 18.56 8.86 8.19
CA ALA A 29 19.31 9.59 9.20
C ALA A 29 18.87 9.17 10.60
N ASP A 30 19.83 9.01 11.52
CA ASP A 30 19.54 8.76 12.93
C ASP A 30 18.79 9.96 13.52
N GLN A 31 17.70 9.67 14.22
CA GLN A 31 16.86 10.68 14.86
C GLN A 31 16.64 10.30 16.32
N PHE A 32 16.69 11.29 17.20
CA PHE A 32 16.42 11.11 18.62
C PHE A 32 16.00 12.45 19.25
N HIS A 33 15.48 12.39 20.46
CA HIS A 33 15.18 13.55 21.29
C HIS A 33 16.19 13.67 22.42
N ARG A 34 16.56 14.90 22.74
CA ARG A 34 17.37 15.20 23.94
C ARG A 34 16.78 16.39 24.68
N ALA A 35 17.10 16.47 25.98
CA ALA A 35 16.74 17.64 26.77
C ALA A 35 17.37 18.90 26.17
N LYS A 36 16.55 19.91 25.94
CA LYS A 36 17.02 21.19 25.39
C LYS A 36 17.87 21.90 26.46
N PRO A 37 19.11 22.31 26.15
CA PRO A 37 19.95 22.98 27.12
C PRO A 37 19.29 24.24 27.68
N GLY A 38 19.18 24.34 28.99
CA GLY A 38 18.63 25.53 29.67
C GLY A 38 17.12 25.59 29.83
N THR A 39 16.36 24.60 29.35
CA THR A 39 14.91 24.50 29.61
C THR A 39 14.56 23.16 30.25
N ALA A 40 14.04 23.20 31.49
CA ALA A 40 13.66 21.99 32.21
C ALA A 40 12.36 21.42 31.63
N GLY A 41 12.41 20.17 31.16
CA GLY A 41 11.24 19.42 30.67
C GLY A 41 10.92 19.62 29.18
N GLU A 42 11.68 20.44 28.45
CA GLU A 42 11.56 20.53 27.00
C GLU A 42 12.58 19.62 26.31
N ASN A 43 12.12 18.85 25.33
CA ASN A 43 12.98 18.06 24.47
C ASN A 43 13.09 18.72 23.09
N GLU A 44 14.27 18.66 22.48
CA GLU A 44 14.48 18.99 21.08
C GLU A 44 14.67 17.71 20.26
N ARG A 45 14.13 17.70 19.04
CA ARG A 45 14.35 16.64 18.07
C ARG A 45 15.65 16.92 17.32
N VAL A 46 16.57 15.96 17.34
CA VAL A 46 17.84 16.01 16.64
C VAL A 46 17.79 15.04 15.46
N ILE A 47 18.25 15.51 14.29
CA ILE A 47 18.36 14.72 13.07
C ILE A 47 19.82 14.74 12.63
N ASP A 48 20.42 13.58 12.39
CA ASP A 48 21.78 13.47 11.89
C ASP A 48 21.88 13.87 10.41
N ALA A 49 22.14 15.15 10.14
CA ALA A 49 22.45 15.63 8.80
C ALA A 49 23.81 15.11 8.26
N GLY A 50 24.70 14.62 9.14
CA GLY A 50 25.98 14.00 8.78
C GLY A 50 25.82 12.69 8.00
N TYR A 51 24.65 12.06 8.10
CA TYR A 51 24.24 10.91 7.30
C TYR A 51 24.39 11.16 5.78
N VAL A 52 24.06 12.36 5.30
CA VAL A 52 24.10 12.73 3.87
C VAL A 52 25.53 12.77 3.31
N VAL A 53 26.52 13.02 4.17
CA VAL A 53 27.94 13.11 3.82
C VAL A 53 28.76 11.93 4.37
N HIS A 54 28.10 10.85 4.77
CA HIS A 54 28.71 9.65 5.36
C HIS A 54 29.61 9.93 6.57
N ARG A 55 29.33 10.99 7.32
CA ARG A 55 30.07 11.32 8.54
C ARG A 55 29.35 10.73 9.74
N ALA A 56 30.02 9.84 10.46
CA ALA A 56 29.44 9.24 11.66
C ALA A 56 29.21 10.30 12.76
N PHE A 57 27.96 10.48 13.17
CA PHE A 57 27.61 11.25 14.36
C PHE A 57 27.26 10.29 15.50
N SER A 58 28.27 9.97 16.31
CA SER A 58 28.17 8.97 17.38
C SER A 58 27.08 9.27 18.41
N GLU A 59 26.78 10.55 18.66
CA GLU A 59 25.73 10.98 19.59
C GLU A 59 24.34 10.61 19.05
N ALA A 60 24.05 10.84 17.76
CA ALA A 60 22.75 10.46 17.18
C ALA A 60 22.54 8.95 17.15
N LYS A 61 23.60 8.19 16.83
CA LYS A 61 23.54 6.73 16.88
C LYS A 61 23.26 6.20 18.29
N ALA A 62 23.92 6.78 19.30
CA ALA A 62 23.71 6.41 20.70
C ALA A 62 22.31 6.83 21.19
N GLY A 63 21.87 8.04 20.83
CA GLY A 63 20.56 8.58 21.18
C GLY A 63 19.40 7.75 20.60
N ARG A 64 19.46 7.41 19.31
CA ARG A 64 18.47 6.55 18.66
C ARG A 64 18.40 5.18 19.32
N ALA A 65 19.56 4.57 19.58
CA ALA A 65 19.63 3.26 20.25
C ALA A 65 19.02 3.28 21.66
N ALA A 66 19.18 4.39 22.39
CA ALA A 66 18.57 4.56 23.70
C ALA A 66 17.03 4.71 23.61
N GLU A 67 16.52 5.55 22.72
CA GLU A 67 15.06 5.69 22.52
C GLU A 67 14.40 4.40 22.04
N GLU A 68 15.05 3.66 21.13
CA GLU A 68 14.58 2.36 20.69
C GLU A 68 14.52 1.36 21.85
N ALA A 69 15.53 1.35 22.72
CA ALA A 69 15.53 0.51 23.90
C ALA A 69 14.39 0.88 24.87
N ASP A 70 14.18 2.17 25.12
CA ASP A 70 13.08 2.67 25.97
C ASP A 70 11.71 2.33 25.39
N GLU A 71 11.53 2.45 24.07
CA GLU A 71 10.29 2.09 23.41
C GLU A 71 10.02 0.58 23.48
N VAL A 72 11.04 -0.26 23.29
CA VAL A 72 10.90 -1.72 23.46
C VAL A 72 10.54 -2.05 24.91
N MET A 73 11.16 -1.41 25.90
CA MET A 73 10.81 -1.57 27.32
C MET A 73 9.37 -1.15 27.61
N ARG A 74 8.92 -0.03 27.05
CA ARG A 74 7.55 0.46 27.18
C ARG A 74 6.55 -0.51 26.57
N LEU A 75 6.82 -1.03 25.37
CA LEU A 75 5.97 -2.02 24.71
C LEU A 75 5.93 -3.34 25.47
N PHE A 76 7.07 -3.77 26.02
CA PHE A 76 7.15 -4.93 26.88
C PHE A 76 6.27 -4.77 28.12
N TYR A 77 6.35 -3.63 28.80
CA TYR A 77 5.49 -3.29 29.93
C TYR A 77 4.00 -3.28 29.53
N VAL A 78 3.65 -2.63 28.42
CA VAL A 78 2.27 -2.58 27.93
C VAL A 78 1.75 -4.00 27.71
N ALA A 79 2.50 -4.84 26.99
CA ALA A 79 2.09 -6.21 26.68
C ALA A 79 1.85 -7.05 27.93
N LEU A 80 2.77 -7.03 28.90
CA LEU A 80 2.63 -7.79 30.14
C LEU A 80 1.42 -7.33 30.96
N THR A 81 1.16 -6.03 31.00
CA THR A 81 0.05 -5.45 31.78
C THR A 81 -1.32 -5.57 31.10
N ARG A 82 -1.41 -6.17 29.91
CA ARG A 82 -2.72 -6.43 29.29
C ARG A 82 -3.42 -7.66 29.85
N ALA A 83 -2.72 -8.53 30.58
CA ALA A 83 -3.29 -9.77 31.10
C ALA A 83 -4.11 -9.54 32.38
N LYS A 84 -5.34 -10.07 32.42
CA LYS A 84 -6.19 -10.10 33.63
C LYS A 84 -5.91 -11.29 34.53
N HIS A 85 -5.69 -12.47 33.94
CA HIS A 85 -5.56 -13.73 34.69
C HIS A 85 -4.25 -14.45 34.43
N HIS A 86 -3.76 -14.46 33.19
CA HIS A 86 -2.54 -15.20 32.85
C HIS A 86 -1.69 -14.49 31.80
N VAL A 87 -0.39 -14.43 32.03
CA VAL A 87 0.60 -14.00 31.04
C VAL A 87 1.62 -15.09 30.82
N SER A 88 1.81 -15.49 29.57
CA SER A 88 2.90 -16.38 29.17
C SER A 88 3.94 -15.58 28.40
N LEU A 89 5.16 -15.56 28.89
CA LEU A 89 6.29 -14.94 28.18
C LEU A 89 7.15 -16.05 27.57
N VAL A 90 7.28 -16.02 26.25
CA VAL A 90 8.22 -16.89 25.54
C VAL A 90 9.56 -16.17 25.48
N VAL A 91 10.66 -16.87 25.77
CA VAL A 91 12.01 -16.29 25.74
C VAL A 91 12.94 -17.14 24.87
N ALA A 92 13.45 -16.52 23.81
CA ALA A 92 14.62 -16.92 23.03
C ALA A 92 15.92 -17.06 23.86
N GLY A 93 16.52 -18.23 24.03
CA GLY A 93 17.93 -18.33 24.47
C GLY A 93 18.90 -17.70 23.46
N GLN A 94 20.10 -17.28 23.90
CA GLN A 94 21.15 -16.89 22.95
C GLN A 94 21.70 -18.13 22.22
N PRO A 95 21.88 -18.09 20.89
CA PRO A 95 22.60 -19.15 20.19
C PRO A 95 24.06 -19.20 20.68
N GLU A 96 24.60 -20.40 20.88
CA GLU A 96 26.03 -20.58 21.17
C GLU A 96 26.87 -19.90 20.06
N GLY A 97 27.80 -19.02 20.46
CA GLY A 97 28.69 -18.30 19.53
C GLY A 97 28.17 -16.94 19.01
N SER A 98 27.02 -16.44 19.48
CA SER A 98 26.54 -15.12 19.07
C SER A 98 27.29 -13.99 19.79
N THR A 99 28.09 -13.20 19.07
CA THR A 99 28.84 -12.03 19.56
C THR A 99 28.04 -10.71 19.53
N HIS A 100 26.73 -10.76 19.24
CA HIS A 100 25.90 -9.56 19.16
C HIS A 100 25.54 -9.06 20.58
N GLY A 101 26.47 -8.30 21.17
CA GLY A 101 26.42 -7.71 22.51
C GLY A 101 25.44 -6.54 22.67
N GLY A 102 24.21 -6.68 22.18
CA GLY A 102 23.11 -5.77 22.51
C GLY A 102 22.34 -6.31 23.71
N ARG A 103 22.20 -5.48 24.76
CA ARG A 103 21.35 -5.80 25.93
C ARG A 103 19.92 -6.04 25.44
N ARG A 104 19.43 -7.27 25.53
CA ARG A 104 18.04 -7.59 25.18
C ARG A 104 17.15 -7.27 26.37
N VAL A 105 15.95 -6.76 26.14
CA VAL A 105 14.94 -6.59 27.20
C VAL A 105 14.65 -7.91 27.93
N THR A 106 14.83 -9.05 27.25
CA THR A 106 14.65 -10.39 27.81
C THR A 106 15.91 -11.02 28.39
N GLU A 107 17.03 -10.30 28.45
CA GLU A 107 18.30 -10.82 28.97
C GLU A 107 18.15 -11.21 30.45
N GLY A 108 18.51 -12.46 30.77
CA GLY A 108 18.36 -13.03 32.11
C GLY A 108 16.93 -13.38 32.51
N LEU A 109 15.93 -13.26 31.61
CA LEU A 109 14.57 -13.79 31.86
C LEU A 109 14.46 -15.29 31.58
N ASN A 110 15.52 -15.90 31.05
CA ASN A 110 15.66 -17.36 30.91
C ASN A 110 16.26 -18.03 32.15
N ASP A 111 16.70 -17.24 33.14
CA ASP A 111 17.18 -17.73 34.43
C ASP A 111 16.01 -17.82 35.43
N PRO A 112 15.58 -19.05 35.81
CA PRO A 112 14.49 -19.23 36.76
C PRO A 112 14.77 -18.60 38.13
N ALA A 113 16.05 -18.52 38.56
CA ALA A 113 16.41 -17.99 39.87
C ALA A 113 16.05 -16.51 40.02
N ARG A 114 15.99 -15.77 38.90
CA ARG A 114 15.62 -14.35 38.89
C ARG A 114 14.17 -14.09 39.28
N PHE A 115 13.32 -15.11 39.14
CA PHE A 115 11.91 -15.06 39.51
C PHE A 115 11.62 -15.69 40.87
N ALA A 116 12.63 -16.25 41.56
CA ALA A 116 12.48 -16.79 42.90
C ALA A 116 11.82 -15.84 43.93
N PRO A 117 12.01 -14.50 43.88
CA PRO A 117 11.33 -13.59 44.80
C PRO A 117 9.90 -13.20 44.36
N VAL A 118 9.41 -13.68 43.21
CA VAL A 118 8.10 -13.34 42.66
C VAL A 118 7.14 -14.52 42.82
N SER A 119 6.20 -14.41 43.77
CA SER A 119 5.23 -15.47 44.11
C SER A 119 4.19 -15.79 43.03
N HIS A 120 4.17 -15.03 41.94
CA HIS A 120 3.15 -15.11 40.88
C HIS A 120 3.64 -15.80 39.61
N VAL A 121 4.88 -16.27 39.56
CA VAL A 121 5.37 -17.10 38.45
C VAL A 121 4.93 -18.53 38.69
N VAL A 122 4.00 -19.00 37.85
CA VAL A 122 3.36 -20.31 37.98
C VAL A 122 4.27 -21.44 37.50
N ASP A 123 5.02 -21.23 36.41
CA ASP A 123 5.92 -22.23 35.84
C ASP A 123 6.97 -21.60 34.91
N VAL A 124 8.12 -22.27 34.75
CA VAL A 124 9.14 -21.96 33.75
C VAL A 124 9.43 -23.24 32.97
N VAL A 125 8.91 -23.32 31.74
CA VAL A 125 8.95 -24.54 30.93
C VAL A 125 10.02 -24.43 29.84
N PRO A 126 11.03 -25.31 29.83
CA PRO A 126 11.96 -25.42 28.70
C PRO A 126 11.22 -25.81 27.42
N ALA A 127 11.64 -25.27 26.26
CA ALA A 127 10.97 -25.56 24.99
C ALA A 127 10.80 -27.06 24.69
N ALA A 128 11.80 -27.87 25.05
CA ALA A 128 11.76 -29.34 24.87
C ALA A 128 10.77 -30.06 25.80
N ALA A 129 10.39 -29.43 26.91
CA ALA A 129 9.43 -29.94 27.89
C ALA A 129 7.99 -29.47 27.63
N ILE A 130 7.76 -28.63 26.62
CA ILE A 130 6.41 -28.24 26.20
C ILE A 130 5.72 -29.49 25.65
N GLY A 131 4.83 -30.07 26.47
CA GLY A 131 4.04 -31.23 26.08
C GLY A 131 3.25 -30.95 24.80
N ARG A 132 3.27 -31.88 23.85
CA ARG A 132 2.33 -31.86 22.73
C ARG A 132 0.94 -32.20 23.28
N PHE A 133 0.13 -31.19 23.54
CA PHE A 133 -1.24 -31.43 23.94
C PHE A 133 -2.07 -31.96 22.76
N PRO A 134 -2.95 -32.95 22.98
CA PRO A 134 -3.96 -33.27 21.99
C PRO A 134 -4.81 -32.02 21.71
N ARG A 135 -5.23 -31.83 20.44
CA ARG A 135 -6.08 -30.70 20.03
C ARG A 135 -7.21 -30.50 21.03
N TYR A 136 -7.36 -29.27 21.54
CA TYR A 136 -8.43 -28.91 22.46
C TYR A 136 -9.77 -29.41 21.91
N ARG A 137 -10.50 -30.17 22.74
CA ARG A 137 -11.91 -30.51 22.53
C ARG A 137 -12.70 -29.81 23.64
N PRO A 138 -13.66 -28.93 23.30
CA PRO A 138 -14.43 -28.23 24.32
C PRO A 138 -15.12 -29.23 25.27
N LYS A 139 -15.03 -28.99 26.58
CA LYS A 139 -15.70 -29.81 27.60
C LYS A 139 -17.23 -29.65 27.58
N THR A 140 -17.73 -28.61 26.93
CA THR A 140 -19.16 -28.32 26.82
C THR A 140 -19.37 -27.68 25.46
N SER A 141 -19.97 -28.41 24.52
CA SER A 141 -20.68 -27.78 23.41
C SER A 141 -22.06 -27.43 23.95
N THR A 142 -22.30 -26.17 24.29
CA THR A 142 -23.68 -25.70 24.42
C THR A 142 -24.28 -25.72 23.02
N GLU A 143 -25.43 -26.41 22.85
CA GLU A 143 -26.23 -26.33 21.62
C GLU A 143 -27.05 -25.03 21.55
N GLU A 144 -27.05 -24.22 22.61
CA GLU A 144 -27.69 -22.91 22.62
C GLU A 144 -26.99 -21.98 21.63
N GLU A 145 -27.74 -21.53 20.62
CA GLU A 145 -27.28 -20.48 19.72
C GLU A 145 -27.01 -19.20 20.53
N PRO A 146 -25.83 -18.57 20.37
CA PRO A 146 -25.54 -17.32 21.06
C PRO A 146 -26.55 -16.24 20.64
N ALA A 147 -27.35 -15.78 21.60
CA ALA A 147 -28.29 -14.69 21.38
C ALA A 147 -27.56 -13.34 21.45
N LEU A 148 -27.70 -12.52 20.40
CA LEU A 148 -27.21 -11.14 20.39
C LEU A 148 -28.06 -10.29 21.34
N ALA A 149 -27.42 -9.54 22.23
CA ALA A 149 -28.12 -8.55 23.04
C ALA A 149 -28.67 -7.42 22.12
N PRO A 150 -29.95 -7.04 22.21
CA PRO A 150 -30.51 -5.99 21.39
C PRO A 150 -29.91 -4.63 21.80
N PHE A 151 -29.19 -3.99 20.88
CA PHE A 151 -28.71 -2.62 21.02
C PHE A 151 -29.74 -1.66 20.41
N ALA A 152 -30.32 -0.78 21.22
CA ALA A 152 -31.34 0.18 20.79
C ALA A 152 -30.80 1.60 20.52
N GLY A 153 -29.47 1.79 20.58
CA GLY A 153 -28.85 3.08 20.26
C GLY A 153 -28.62 3.25 18.75
N SER A 154 -28.58 4.51 18.30
CA SER A 154 -27.97 4.86 17.01
C SER A 154 -26.64 5.55 17.28
N THR A 155 -25.56 5.09 16.64
CA THR A 155 -24.33 5.89 16.52
C THR A 155 -24.40 6.61 15.18
N ASP A 156 -24.94 7.83 15.15
CA ASP A 156 -24.89 8.66 13.95
C ASP A 156 -23.43 9.06 13.68
N ARG A 157 -22.80 8.36 12.75
CA ARG A 157 -21.45 8.69 12.26
C ARG A 157 -21.58 9.84 11.28
N THR A 158 -21.54 11.06 11.80
CA THR A 158 -21.57 12.30 10.99
C THR A 158 -20.25 12.59 10.27
N TYR A 159 -19.20 11.82 10.55
CA TYR A 159 -17.86 11.99 9.99
C TYR A 159 -17.14 10.64 9.88
N GLN A 160 -16.55 10.37 8.71
CA GLN A 160 -15.75 9.18 8.45
C GLN A 160 -14.46 9.56 7.71
N ARG A 161 -13.33 8.93 8.07
CA ARG A 161 -12.15 8.90 7.22
C ARG A 161 -12.27 7.67 6.31
N MET A 162 -12.28 7.91 5.01
CA MET A 162 -12.48 6.93 3.95
C MET A 162 -11.22 6.81 3.09
N SER A 163 -11.00 5.63 2.54
CA SER A 163 -10.00 5.38 1.50
C SER A 163 -10.63 4.58 0.36
N PHE A 164 -9.96 4.57 -0.79
CA PHE A 164 -10.36 3.72 -1.92
C PHE A 164 -10.48 2.24 -1.49
N SER A 165 -9.46 1.71 -0.81
CA SER A 165 -9.43 0.32 -0.33
C SER A 165 -10.60 0.00 0.60
N GLY A 166 -10.98 0.95 1.47
CA GLY A 166 -12.17 0.83 2.33
C GLY A 166 -13.49 0.80 1.54
N ILE A 167 -13.61 1.58 0.47
CA ILE A 167 -14.79 1.55 -0.41
C ILE A 167 -14.89 0.22 -1.15
N ALA A 168 -13.78 -0.25 -1.73
CA ALA A 168 -13.73 -1.52 -2.44
C ALA A 168 -14.08 -2.72 -1.54
N LYS A 169 -13.59 -2.73 -0.28
CA LYS A 169 -13.94 -3.77 0.71
C LYS A 169 -15.43 -3.75 1.08
N LYS A 170 -16.06 -2.59 1.25
CA LYS A 170 -17.50 -2.48 1.55
C LYS A 170 -18.38 -3.08 0.43
N ARG A 171 -17.93 -3.02 -0.83
CA ARG A 171 -18.58 -3.71 -1.96
C ARG A 171 -18.52 -5.23 -1.78
N GLN A 172 -17.33 -5.77 -1.49
CA GLN A 172 -17.12 -7.21 -1.32
C GLN A 172 -17.86 -7.77 -0.10
N GLY A 173 -17.88 -7.03 1.02
CA GLY A 173 -18.58 -7.42 2.25
C GLY A 173 -20.11 -7.45 2.13
N ARG A 174 -20.71 -6.69 1.20
CA ARG A 174 -22.15 -6.84 0.88
C ARG A 174 -22.47 -8.15 0.14
N GLN A 175 -21.47 -8.87 -0.35
CA GLN A 175 -21.60 -10.16 -1.04
C GLN A 175 -21.35 -11.38 -0.13
N ALA A 176 -20.79 -11.17 1.07
CA ALA A 176 -20.58 -12.20 2.06
C ALA A 176 -20.96 -11.66 3.45
N ASP A 177 -22.06 -12.17 4.04
CA ASP A 177 -22.47 -11.95 5.44
C ASP A 177 -21.40 -12.46 6.41
N THR A 178 -20.27 -11.75 6.47
CA THR A 178 -19.18 -12.00 7.39
C THR A 178 -18.99 -10.74 8.22
N PHE A 179 -19.54 -10.83 9.43
CA PHE A 179 -19.37 -9.87 10.49
C PHE A 179 -17.87 -9.74 10.81
N ASP A 180 -17.24 -8.64 10.40
CA ASP A 180 -15.87 -8.32 10.76
C ASP A 180 -15.86 -7.50 12.07
N PRO A 181 -15.42 -8.08 13.21
CA PRO A 181 -15.39 -7.38 14.48
C PRO A 181 -14.35 -6.24 14.55
N ASP A 182 -13.45 -6.11 13.57
CA ASP A 182 -12.46 -5.02 13.50
C ASP A 182 -13.04 -3.68 12.99
N ASP A 183 -14.27 -3.66 12.44
CA ASP A 183 -14.93 -2.44 11.96
C ASP A 183 -15.52 -1.56 13.10
N ARG A 184 -15.32 -1.98 14.37
CA ARG A 184 -15.81 -1.27 15.57
C ARG A 184 -14.97 -0.06 15.98
N SER A 185 -13.79 0.12 15.41
CA SER A 185 -13.01 1.33 15.57
C SER A 185 -12.88 2.01 14.23
N GLY A 186 -13.44 3.22 14.09
CA GLY A 186 -13.09 4.16 13.01
C GLY A 186 -11.63 4.61 13.03
N ALA A 187 -10.70 3.74 13.44
CA ALA A 187 -9.30 3.84 13.15
C ALA A 187 -9.17 3.78 11.62
N GLY A 188 -8.60 4.84 11.05
CA GLY A 188 -8.50 5.02 9.61
C GLY A 188 -7.98 3.76 8.93
N HIS A 189 -8.57 3.43 7.78
CA HIS A 189 -7.92 2.54 6.84
C HIS A 189 -6.64 3.25 6.39
N ASN A 190 -5.50 2.87 6.96
CA ASN A 190 -4.21 3.16 6.36
C ASN A 190 -4.13 2.31 5.09
N ASP A 191 -3.76 2.93 3.97
CA ASP A 191 -3.65 2.26 2.67
C ASP A 191 -2.55 1.19 2.61
N ASP A 192 -1.81 0.98 3.71
CA ASP A 192 -0.75 -0.02 3.83
C ASP A 192 -1.23 -1.47 3.74
N ASP A 193 -2.52 -1.72 3.93
CA ASP A 193 -3.15 -3.05 3.84
C ASP A 193 -3.87 -3.25 2.50
N GLU A 194 -3.12 -3.06 1.40
CA GLU A 194 -3.43 -3.63 0.09
C GLU A 194 -3.49 -5.16 0.18
N GLN A 195 -4.63 -5.69 0.60
CA GLN A 195 -5.02 -7.05 0.21
C GLN A 195 -5.62 -6.97 -1.19
N ILE A 196 -4.76 -6.89 -2.20
CA ILE A 196 -5.14 -7.19 -3.57
C ILE A 196 -5.40 -8.70 -3.62
N ILE A 197 -6.67 -9.08 -3.43
CA ILE A 197 -7.11 -10.46 -3.63
C ILE A 197 -7.18 -10.69 -5.14
N SER A 198 -6.08 -11.14 -5.74
CA SER A 198 -6.09 -11.70 -7.09
C SER A 198 -6.84 -13.04 -7.04
N ILE A 199 -8.11 -13.06 -7.45
CA ILE A 199 -8.96 -14.28 -7.52
C ILE A 199 -8.95 -14.91 -8.92
N ARG A 200 -8.33 -14.29 -9.94
CA ARG A 200 -8.08 -14.99 -11.20
C ARG A 200 -6.89 -15.95 -11.04
N SER A 201 -7.23 -17.19 -10.68
CA SER A 201 -6.31 -18.32 -10.61
C SER A 201 -6.29 -19.05 -11.96
N GLY A 202 -5.49 -18.54 -12.88
CA GLY A 202 -4.88 -19.32 -13.95
C GLY A 202 -3.43 -18.85 -14.05
N TYR A 203 -2.47 -19.75 -14.11
CA TYR A 203 -1.08 -19.39 -14.41
C TYR A 203 -0.67 -20.25 -15.58
N CYS A 204 -0.17 -19.62 -16.64
CA CYS A 204 0.35 -20.38 -17.75
C CYS A 204 1.46 -21.34 -17.28
N ASP A 205 1.47 -22.55 -17.84
CA ASP A 205 2.52 -23.54 -17.64
C ASP A 205 3.92 -22.91 -17.86
N GLN A 206 4.95 -23.40 -17.15
CA GLN A 206 6.33 -22.92 -17.29
C GLN A 206 6.90 -23.04 -18.72
N SER A 207 6.31 -23.91 -19.55
CA SER A 207 6.65 -24.09 -20.96
C SER A 207 6.15 -22.97 -21.88
N VAL A 208 5.15 -22.18 -21.47
CA VAL A 208 4.64 -21.08 -22.30
C VAL A 208 5.69 -19.97 -22.43
N PRO A 209 6.09 -19.53 -23.63
CA PRO A 209 7.08 -18.46 -23.77
C PRO A 209 6.62 -17.16 -23.10
N ALA A 210 7.55 -16.44 -22.46
CA ALA A 210 7.25 -15.13 -21.88
C ALA A 210 6.81 -14.10 -22.95
N GLY A 211 7.20 -14.32 -24.20
CA GLY A 211 6.93 -13.42 -25.33
C GLY A 211 8.14 -12.57 -25.71
N VAL A 212 7.88 -11.47 -26.41
CA VAL A 212 8.91 -10.60 -27.00
C VAL A 212 9.91 -10.09 -25.94
N ASN A 213 11.20 -10.16 -26.26
CA ASN A 213 12.36 -9.81 -25.43
C ASN A 213 12.46 -10.55 -24.08
N GLU A 214 11.69 -11.65 -23.89
CA GLU A 214 11.56 -12.43 -22.65
C GLU A 214 11.44 -11.53 -21.42
N MET A 215 10.24 -11.08 -21.07
CA MET A 215 10.02 -10.31 -19.85
C MET A 215 10.43 -11.12 -18.61
N PRO A 216 11.51 -10.75 -17.89
CA PRO A 216 12.00 -11.56 -16.77
C PRO A 216 11.06 -11.53 -15.56
N LEU A 217 10.32 -10.42 -15.36
CA LEU A 217 9.36 -10.30 -14.26
C LEU A 217 8.15 -11.22 -14.44
N ALA A 218 7.87 -11.70 -15.66
CA ALA A 218 6.68 -12.49 -15.96
C ALA A 218 6.63 -13.78 -15.13
N ARG A 219 7.80 -14.40 -14.87
CA ARG A 219 7.93 -15.67 -14.13
C ARG A 219 8.21 -15.51 -12.64
N LEU A 220 8.46 -14.29 -12.14
CA LEU A 220 8.68 -14.08 -10.72
C LEU A 220 7.40 -14.25 -9.91
N VAL A 221 7.54 -14.75 -8.68
CA VAL A 221 6.41 -14.98 -7.77
C VAL A 221 5.60 -13.69 -7.60
N GLY A 222 4.29 -13.78 -7.80
CA GLY A 222 3.38 -12.66 -7.61
C GLY A 222 2.99 -12.46 -6.13
N GLY A 223 2.10 -11.50 -5.89
CA GLY A 223 1.52 -11.24 -4.58
C GLY A 223 1.98 -9.95 -3.92
N THR A 224 1.36 -9.63 -2.78
CA THR A 224 1.47 -8.34 -2.11
C THR A 224 2.90 -7.97 -1.72
N TYR A 225 3.73 -8.94 -1.33
CA TYR A 225 5.14 -8.69 -1.04
C TYR A 225 5.93 -8.26 -2.28
N PHE A 226 5.73 -8.94 -3.42
CA PHE A 226 6.39 -8.55 -4.66
C PHE A 226 5.94 -7.17 -5.11
N GLY A 227 4.64 -6.89 -5.09
CA GLY A 227 4.08 -5.57 -5.39
C GLY A 227 4.75 -4.47 -4.58
N LYS A 228 4.66 -4.55 -3.25
CA LYS A 228 5.26 -3.54 -2.33
C LYS A 228 6.75 -3.28 -2.60
N ILE A 229 7.51 -4.32 -2.94
CA ILE A 229 8.92 -4.17 -3.31
C ILE A 229 9.08 -3.42 -4.64
N MET A 230 8.25 -3.71 -5.64
CA MET A 230 8.31 -3.01 -6.92
C MET A 230 7.94 -1.53 -6.79
N HIS A 231 6.89 -1.16 -6.05
CA HIS A 231 6.58 0.27 -5.78
C HIS A 231 7.80 0.97 -5.16
N ALA A 232 8.40 0.37 -4.13
CA ALA A 232 9.59 0.92 -3.48
C ALA A 232 10.82 1.02 -4.41
N VAL A 233 10.94 0.15 -5.41
CA VAL A 233 11.99 0.23 -6.43
C VAL A 233 11.73 1.40 -7.39
N TYR A 234 10.55 1.49 -8.00
CA TYR A 234 10.22 2.59 -8.95
C TYR A 234 10.21 3.97 -8.29
N GLU A 235 9.86 4.05 -7.00
CA GLU A 235 9.93 5.28 -6.20
C GLU A 235 11.36 5.86 -6.15
N ARG A 236 12.38 5.00 -6.11
CA ARG A 236 13.78 5.38 -5.80
C ARG A 236 14.70 5.49 -7.00
N ILE A 237 14.31 4.98 -8.16
CA ILE A 237 15.13 5.03 -9.38
C ILE A 237 15.03 6.43 -10.01
N ASP A 238 16.20 7.01 -10.28
CA ASP A 238 16.31 8.09 -11.28
C ASP A 238 16.27 7.50 -12.70
N PHE A 239 15.11 7.60 -13.36
CA PHE A 239 14.90 7.07 -14.71
C PHE A 239 15.78 7.73 -15.77
N THR A 240 16.36 8.89 -15.46
CA THR A 240 17.21 9.68 -16.37
C THR A 240 18.70 9.57 -16.06
N ALA A 241 19.09 8.65 -15.16
CA ALA A 241 20.48 8.40 -14.83
C ALA A 241 21.31 8.06 -16.10
N ALA A 242 22.51 8.63 -16.20
CA ALA A 242 23.40 8.43 -17.34
C ALA A 242 23.76 6.95 -17.56
N ASP A 243 23.94 6.22 -16.46
CA ASP A 243 24.04 4.76 -16.43
C ASP A 243 22.80 4.20 -15.71
N LEU A 244 21.71 4.07 -16.47
CA LEU A 244 20.43 3.62 -15.95
C LEU A 244 20.49 2.20 -15.39
N GLU A 245 21.29 1.31 -16.00
CA GLU A 245 21.43 -0.06 -15.53
C GLU A 245 22.12 -0.12 -14.16
N ALA A 246 23.20 0.64 -13.98
CA ALA A 246 23.87 0.75 -12.68
C ALA A 246 22.96 1.37 -11.61
N GLU A 247 22.13 2.35 -11.98
CA GLU A 247 21.17 2.97 -11.06
C GLU A 247 20.07 1.98 -10.64
N VAL A 248 19.47 1.26 -11.58
CA VAL A 248 18.46 0.22 -11.28
C VAL A 248 19.07 -0.87 -10.40
N ALA A 249 20.27 -1.36 -10.74
CA ALA A 249 21.00 -2.33 -9.94
C ALA A 249 21.24 -1.85 -8.50
N ARG A 250 21.70 -0.60 -8.32
CA ARG A 250 21.92 0.01 -7.01
C ARG A 250 20.63 0.08 -6.19
N VAL A 251 19.51 0.47 -6.80
CA VAL A 251 18.22 0.55 -6.09
C VAL A 251 17.71 -0.85 -5.74
N VAL A 252 17.74 -1.79 -6.68
CA VAL A 252 17.35 -3.19 -6.45
C VAL A 252 18.16 -3.78 -5.28
N ASP A 253 19.47 -3.58 -5.23
CA ASP A 253 20.32 -4.05 -4.13
C ASP A 253 19.96 -3.43 -2.78
N SER A 254 19.51 -2.17 -2.78
CA SER A 254 19.14 -1.47 -1.55
C SER A 254 17.76 -1.85 -1.01
N VAL A 255 16.80 -2.14 -1.89
CA VAL A 255 15.40 -2.40 -1.55
C VAL A 255 15.15 -3.90 -1.35
N VAL A 256 15.73 -4.75 -2.21
CA VAL A 256 15.45 -6.19 -2.28
C VAL A 256 16.27 -6.97 -1.25
N ASN A 257 15.84 -6.86 0.00
CA ASN A 257 16.57 -7.46 1.13
C ASN A 257 16.11 -8.89 1.48
N GLY A 258 14.95 -9.34 1.01
CA GLY A 258 14.42 -10.67 1.28
C GLY A 258 15.10 -11.77 0.45
N ALA A 259 15.39 -12.91 1.09
CA ALA A 259 16.07 -14.04 0.44
C ALA A 259 15.33 -14.57 -0.81
N LEU A 260 13.99 -14.47 -0.81
CA LEU A 260 13.14 -14.91 -1.92
C LEU A 260 13.44 -14.18 -3.23
N LEU A 261 13.56 -12.85 -3.18
CA LEU A 261 13.75 -12.03 -4.38
C LEU A 261 15.22 -11.77 -4.69
N ARG A 262 16.10 -11.85 -3.69
CA ARG A 262 17.54 -11.66 -3.88
C ARG A 262 18.15 -12.68 -4.85
N ALA A 263 17.61 -13.89 -4.89
CA ALA A 263 18.05 -14.92 -5.84
C ALA A 263 17.73 -14.55 -7.31
N HIS A 264 16.80 -13.62 -7.53
CA HIS A 264 16.33 -13.18 -8.85
C HIS A 264 16.77 -11.74 -9.17
N ARG A 265 17.91 -11.32 -8.62
CA ARG A 265 18.42 -9.96 -8.75
C ARG A 265 18.54 -9.54 -10.21
N ASP A 266 19.11 -10.39 -11.05
CA ASP A 266 19.40 -10.05 -12.44
C ASP A 266 18.11 -9.98 -13.27
N GLU A 267 17.14 -10.85 -13.00
CA GLU A 267 15.79 -10.77 -13.57
C GLU A 267 15.06 -9.51 -13.14
N LEU A 268 15.19 -9.10 -11.87
CA LEU A 268 14.61 -7.85 -11.37
C LEU A 268 15.21 -6.64 -12.08
N VAL A 269 16.55 -6.55 -12.17
CA VAL A 269 17.24 -5.44 -12.84
C VAL A 269 16.83 -5.37 -14.31
N ARG A 270 16.95 -6.49 -15.05
CA ARG A 270 16.60 -6.53 -16.48
C ARG A 270 15.11 -6.23 -16.72
N GLY A 271 14.23 -6.76 -15.88
CA GLY A 271 12.80 -6.54 -15.97
C GLY A 271 12.38 -5.10 -15.71
N VAL A 272 12.94 -4.48 -14.67
CA VAL A 272 12.74 -3.05 -14.39
C VAL A 272 13.29 -2.19 -15.53
N MET A 273 14.49 -2.50 -16.04
CA MET A 273 15.06 -1.81 -17.21
C MET A 273 14.11 -1.84 -18.40
N LEU A 274 13.61 -3.03 -18.78
CA LEU A 274 12.67 -3.18 -19.89
C LEU A 274 11.41 -2.34 -19.70
N SER A 275 10.84 -2.34 -18.49
CA SER A 275 9.66 -1.53 -18.20
C SER A 275 9.91 -0.02 -18.33
N ILE A 276 11.06 0.48 -17.87
CA ILE A 276 11.37 1.92 -17.91
C ILE A 276 11.62 2.38 -19.35
N VAL A 277 12.21 1.54 -20.20
CA VAL A 277 12.52 1.87 -21.60
C VAL A 277 11.41 1.50 -22.58
N THR A 278 10.29 0.96 -22.10
CA THR A 278 9.12 0.69 -22.95
C THR A 278 8.47 2.00 -23.37
N PRO A 279 8.25 2.23 -24.68
CA PRO A 279 7.39 3.31 -25.16
C PRO A 279 6.00 3.21 -24.52
N MET A 280 5.45 4.31 -24.01
CA MET A 280 4.16 4.28 -23.31
C MET A 280 2.97 4.15 -24.26
N GLY A 281 3.11 4.54 -25.54
CA GLY A 281 2.05 4.43 -26.52
C GLY A 281 0.88 5.38 -26.28
N GLY A 282 -0.19 5.19 -27.05
CA GLY A 282 -1.38 6.05 -27.02
C GLY A 282 -1.00 7.54 -27.18
N PRO A 283 -1.51 8.44 -26.31
CA PRO A 283 -1.19 9.88 -26.38
C PRO A 283 0.28 10.20 -26.09
N PHE A 284 1.04 9.27 -25.48
CA PHE A 284 2.46 9.45 -25.21
C PHE A 284 3.35 9.07 -26.40
N GLY A 285 2.82 8.34 -27.39
CA GLY A 285 3.59 7.85 -28.53
C GLY A 285 4.86 7.08 -28.11
N ASP A 286 6.01 7.51 -28.63
CA ASP A 286 7.31 6.90 -28.35
C ASP A 286 7.96 7.37 -27.03
N LEU A 287 7.30 8.23 -26.24
CA LEU A 287 7.82 8.67 -24.96
C LEU A 287 7.95 7.49 -23.99
N ARG A 288 9.08 7.45 -23.29
CA ARG A 288 9.43 6.41 -22.30
C ARG A 288 9.57 7.02 -20.92
N LEU A 289 9.45 6.21 -19.88
CA LEU A 289 9.73 6.64 -18.50
C LEU A 289 11.18 7.10 -18.33
N SER A 290 12.13 6.51 -19.08
CA SER A 290 13.54 6.94 -19.10
C SER A 290 13.78 8.37 -19.62
N ALA A 291 12.78 9.02 -20.19
CA ALA A 291 12.86 10.40 -20.65
C ALA A 291 12.24 11.39 -19.65
N ILE A 292 11.65 10.92 -18.54
CA ILE A 292 10.96 11.75 -17.56
C ILE A 292 11.87 11.97 -16.34
N PRO A 293 12.42 13.18 -16.15
CA PRO A 293 13.32 13.45 -15.03
C PRO A 293 12.57 13.46 -13.70
N LEU A 294 13.31 13.27 -12.61
CA LEU A 294 12.75 13.34 -11.24
C LEU A 294 12.04 14.67 -10.94
N THR A 295 12.43 15.77 -11.60
CA THR A 295 11.77 17.09 -11.45
C THR A 295 10.35 17.14 -12.03
N ASP A 296 10.00 16.18 -12.87
CA ASP A 296 8.69 15.99 -13.49
C ASP A 296 7.93 14.79 -12.90
N ARG A 297 8.40 14.27 -11.77
CA ARG A 297 7.79 13.16 -11.03
C ARG A 297 7.53 13.57 -9.58
N LEU A 298 6.34 13.28 -9.08
CA LEU A 298 6.05 13.39 -7.66
C LEU A 298 5.60 12.00 -7.17
N ASN A 299 6.54 11.28 -6.56
CA ASN A 299 6.31 9.92 -6.07
C ASN A 299 5.67 9.94 -4.66
N GLU A 300 4.85 8.94 -4.35
CA GLU A 300 4.21 8.74 -3.04
C GLU A 300 3.47 10.00 -2.54
N LEU A 301 2.64 10.59 -3.41
CA LEU A 301 1.84 11.76 -3.06
C LEU A 301 0.66 11.35 -2.18
N GLY A 302 0.88 11.42 -0.87
CA GLY A 302 -0.18 11.33 0.12
C GLY A 302 -1.13 12.53 0.06
N PHE A 303 -2.43 12.29 0.15
CA PHE A 303 -3.44 13.35 0.21
C PHE A 303 -4.50 13.09 1.28
N GLU A 304 -5.11 14.19 1.72
CA GLU A 304 -6.36 14.20 2.47
C GLU A 304 -7.25 15.27 1.86
N MET A 305 -8.48 14.89 1.45
CA MET A 305 -9.44 15.84 0.89
C MET A 305 -10.80 15.75 1.59
N GLY A 306 -11.43 16.90 1.80
CA GLY A 306 -12.78 16.99 2.36
C GLY A 306 -13.82 16.44 1.40
N LEU A 307 -14.81 15.76 1.95
CA LEU A 307 -15.99 15.26 1.24
C LEU A 307 -17.23 16.07 1.67
N ALA A 308 -18.34 15.82 0.99
CA ALA A 308 -19.65 16.35 1.31
C ALA A 308 -20.06 16.02 2.76
N SER A 309 -21.01 16.80 3.28
CA SER A 309 -21.62 16.50 4.58
C SER A 309 -22.61 15.35 4.44
N ALA A 310 -22.93 14.68 5.55
CA ALA A 310 -23.94 13.62 5.55
C ALA A 310 -25.32 14.11 5.07
N ALA A 311 -25.63 15.40 5.24
CA ALA A 311 -26.89 16.01 4.81
C ALA A 311 -27.01 16.14 3.28
N ASP A 312 -25.89 16.17 2.56
CA ASP A 312 -25.87 16.31 1.10
C ASP A 312 -26.20 14.98 0.40
N GLY A 313 -26.16 13.86 1.12
CA GLY A 313 -26.58 12.55 0.63
C GLY A 313 -25.79 12.05 -0.58
N VAL A 314 -24.53 12.45 -0.71
CA VAL A 314 -23.64 12.04 -1.82
C VAL A 314 -23.19 10.59 -1.62
N THR A 315 -23.21 9.81 -2.70
CA THR A 315 -22.75 8.41 -2.71
C THR A 315 -21.63 8.20 -3.71
N VAL A 316 -20.93 7.07 -3.59
CA VAL A 316 -19.94 6.64 -4.59
C VAL A 316 -20.60 6.47 -5.97
N SER A 317 -21.87 6.06 -6.04
CA SER A 317 -22.62 5.95 -7.28
C SER A 317 -22.81 7.28 -8.03
N ASP A 318 -22.75 8.42 -7.33
CA ASP A 318 -22.76 9.73 -7.97
C ASP A 318 -21.50 9.98 -8.83
N ILE A 319 -20.35 9.40 -8.46
CA ILE A 319 -19.11 9.44 -9.28
C ILE A 319 -19.36 8.74 -10.63
N GLY A 320 -20.03 7.59 -10.60
CA GLY A 320 -20.40 6.84 -11.80
C GLY A 320 -21.37 7.62 -12.70
N ARG A 321 -22.38 8.26 -12.11
CA ARG A 321 -23.34 9.11 -12.84
C ARG A 321 -22.64 10.28 -13.53
N VAL A 322 -21.79 11.01 -12.81
CA VAL A 322 -21.01 12.11 -13.39
C VAL A 322 -20.11 11.62 -14.53
N LEU A 323 -19.44 10.47 -14.37
CA LEU A 323 -18.61 9.91 -15.43
C LEU A 323 -19.44 9.58 -16.69
N LEU A 324 -20.62 8.96 -16.53
CA LEU A 324 -21.50 8.67 -17.65
C LEU A 324 -21.98 9.94 -18.36
N ASP A 325 -22.42 10.94 -17.62
CA ASP A 325 -22.91 12.21 -18.19
C ASP A 325 -21.81 12.89 -19.00
N VAL A 326 -20.58 12.93 -18.47
CA VAL A 326 -19.44 13.56 -19.15
C VAL A 326 -19.00 12.75 -20.39
N LEU A 327 -19.06 11.42 -20.34
CA LEU A 327 -18.79 10.58 -21.50
C LEU A 327 -19.82 10.78 -22.61
N ASP A 328 -21.11 10.89 -22.26
CA ASP A 328 -22.18 11.15 -23.23
C ASP A 328 -22.07 12.55 -23.84
N GLU A 329 -21.90 13.59 -23.01
CA GLU A 329 -21.72 14.99 -23.44
C GLU A 329 -20.49 15.18 -24.36
N SER A 330 -19.45 14.37 -24.18
CA SER A 330 -18.23 14.40 -25.00
C SER A 330 -18.30 13.50 -26.25
N GLY A 331 -19.42 12.84 -26.51
CA GLY A 331 -19.58 11.93 -27.66
C GLY A 331 -18.77 10.63 -27.52
N ARG A 332 -18.39 10.26 -26.30
CA ARG A 332 -17.60 9.06 -25.95
C ARG A 332 -18.48 7.96 -25.34
N ALA A 333 -19.66 7.72 -25.92
CA ALA A 333 -20.58 6.69 -25.42
C ALA A 333 -19.99 5.26 -25.46
N ASP A 334 -19.09 4.99 -26.42
CA ASP A 334 -18.38 3.72 -26.60
C ASP A 334 -17.00 3.70 -25.90
N ASP A 335 -16.77 4.58 -24.91
CA ASP A 335 -15.52 4.63 -24.16
C ASP A 335 -15.23 3.30 -23.45
N ILE A 336 -13.94 2.96 -23.34
CA ILE A 336 -13.49 1.71 -22.72
C ILE A 336 -13.92 1.60 -21.24
N LEU A 337 -14.08 2.73 -20.54
CA LEU A 337 -14.56 2.76 -19.16
C LEU A 337 -16.08 2.95 -19.03
N ALA A 338 -16.82 3.07 -20.14
CA ALA A 338 -18.28 3.22 -20.09
C ALA A 338 -18.99 2.01 -19.42
N PRO A 339 -18.59 0.73 -19.65
CA PRO A 339 -19.15 -0.40 -18.91
C PRO A 339 -18.95 -0.26 -17.40
N TYR A 340 -17.74 0.03 -16.96
CA TYR A 340 -17.43 0.30 -15.56
C TYR A 340 -18.22 1.47 -14.98
N ALA A 341 -18.37 2.57 -15.73
CA ALA A 341 -19.14 3.74 -15.29
C ALA A 341 -20.60 3.40 -15.01
N ARG A 342 -21.22 2.52 -15.82
CA ARG A 342 -22.58 2.00 -15.57
C ARG A 342 -22.65 1.14 -14.32
N GLU A 343 -21.64 0.30 -14.09
CA GLU A 343 -21.54 -0.49 -12.88
C GLU A 343 -21.40 0.43 -11.65
N LEU A 344 -20.51 1.42 -11.72
CA LEU A 344 -20.28 2.39 -10.67
C LEU A 344 -21.53 3.22 -10.37
N ALA A 345 -22.33 3.58 -11.38
CA ALA A 345 -23.58 4.33 -11.21
C ALA A 345 -24.73 3.49 -10.60
N SER A 346 -24.56 2.17 -10.51
CA SER A 346 -25.59 1.27 -9.99
C SER A 346 -25.73 1.37 -8.46
N GLY A 347 -26.83 0.84 -7.93
CA GLY A 347 -27.09 0.79 -6.49
C GLY A 347 -26.06 -0.04 -5.68
N ALA A 348 -25.23 -0.86 -6.36
CA ALA A 348 -24.13 -1.57 -5.71
C ALA A 348 -23.11 -0.61 -5.05
N PHE A 349 -23.01 0.61 -5.57
CA PHE A 349 -22.14 1.67 -5.06
C PHE A 349 -22.91 2.79 -4.35
N ASP A 350 -24.11 2.51 -3.85
CA ASP A 350 -24.81 3.38 -2.88
C ASP A 350 -24.13 3.26 -1.50
N ILE A 351 -22.88 3.72 -1.47
CA ILE A 351 -22.00 3.85 -0.32
C ILE A 351 -21.90 5.34 -0.04
N PRO A 352 -22.32 5.83 1.15
CA PRO A 352 -22.21 7.23 1.49
C PRO A 352 -20.77 7.73 1.40
N LEU A 353 -20.58 8.89 0.77
CA LEU A 353 -19.29 9.54 0.56
C LEU A 353 -19.23 10.81 1.42
N LEU A 354 -18.73 10.68 2.65
CA LEU A 354 -18.77 11.76 3.67
C LEU A 354 -17.51 11.82 4.53
N GLY A 355 -17.18 13.01 5.03
CA GLY A 355 -16.04 13.24 5.92
C GLY A 355 -14.73 13.56 5.18
N LEU A 356 -13.72 12.69 5.28
CA LEU A 356 -12.43 12.82 4.60
C LEU A 356 -12.17 11.63 3.70
N MET A 357 -11.53 11.89 2.55
CA MET A 357 -10.89 10.87 1.72
C MET A 357 -9.37 10.98 1.87
N ASN A 358 -8.71 9.87 2.20
CA ASN A 358 -7.26 9.73 2.15
C ASN A 358 -6.83 8.72 1.07
N GLY A 359 -5.59 8.87 0.63
CA GLY A 359 -4.94 7.99 -0.34
C GLY A 359 -3.46 8.33 -0.51
N SER A 360 -2.72 7.44 -1.15
CA SER A 360 -1.38 7.69 -1.69
C SER A 360 -1.37 7.44 -3.19
N ILE A 361 -0.87 8.40 -3.96
CA ILE A 361 -0.69 8.27 -5.40
C ILE A 361 0.77 7.86 -5.63
N ASP A 362 1.00 6.70 -6.25
CA ASP A 362 2.35 6.17 -6.51
C ASP A 362 3.25 7.18 -7.19
N THR A 363 2.78 7.75 -8.30
CA THR A 363 3.53 8.74 -9.04
C THR A 363 2.58 9.65 -9.83
N LEU A 364 2.72 10.96 -9.64
CA LEU A 364 2.16 11.97 -10.53
C LEU A 364 3.23 12.37 -11.54
N LEU A 365 2.96 12.16 -12.82
CA LEU A 365 3.87 12.55 -13.91
C LEU A 365 3.45 13.89 -14.50
N ARG A 366 4.43 14.76 -14.75
CA ARG A 366 4.28 15.94 -15.60
C ARG A 366 4.91 15.66 -16.94
N VAL A 367 4.13 15.74 -18.01
CA VAL A 367 4.57 15.37 -19.35
C VAL A 367 4.32 16.53 -20.32
N ASN A 368 5.29 16.78 -21.20
CA ASN A 368 5.15 17.74 -22.30
C ASN A 368 4.80 16.95 -23.57
N LEU A 369 3.53 16.97 -23.95
CA LEU A 369 3.00 16.38 -25.18
C LEU A 369 2.83 17.47 -26.25
N GLU A 370 2.43 17.09 -27.47
CA GLU A 370 2.20 18.04 -28.56
C GLU A 370 1.15 19.11 -28.20
N GLU A 371 0.13 18.72 -27.43
CA GLU A 371 -0.94 19.60 -26.96
C GLU A 371 -0.52 20.51 -25.79
N GLY A 372 0.70 20.33 -25.28
CA GLY A 372 1.28 21.09 -24.19
C GLY A 372 1.57 20.24 -22.96
N GLN A 373 1.82 20.94 -21.85
CA GLN A 373 2.14 20.30 -20.58
C GLN A 373 0.87 19.77 -19.92
N SER A 374 0.92 18.52 -19.44
CA SER A 374 -0.18 17.82 -18.79
C SER A 374 0.29 17.05 -17.55
N LEU A 375 -0.64 16.76 -16.65
CA LEU A 375 -0.43 15.91 -15.49
C LEU A 375 -1.14 14.56 -15.66
N TRP A 376 -0.49 13.49 -15.25
CA TRP A 376 -1.00 12.12 -15.37
C TRP A 376 -0.90 11.39 -14.03
N VAL A 377 -2.02 10.89 -13.54
CA VAL A 377 -2.07 10.04 -12.35
C VAL A 377 -1.62 8.64 -12.76
N THR A 378 -0.58 8.12 -12.12
CA THR A 378 -0.01 6.82 -12.50
C THR A 378 0.13 5.88 -11.32
N ASP A 379 0.18 4.58 -11.64
CA ASP A 379 0.23 3.49 -10.67
C ASP A 379 1.02 2.30 -11.24
N TRP A 380 1.81 1.64 -10.40
CA TRP A 380 2.63 0.48 -10.75
C TRP A 380 1.89 -0.83 -10.46
N LYS A 381 1.42 -1.52 -11.49
CA LYS A 381 0.72 -2.80 -11.33
C LYS A 381 1.64 -4.00 -11.57
N SER A 382 1.81 -4.82 -10.53
CA SER A 382 2.58 -6.07 -10.59
C SER A 382 1.72 -7.31 -10.84
N ASN A 383 0.44 -7.11 -11.17
CA ASN A 383 -0.57 -8.14 -11.44
C ASN A 383 -0.11 -9.12 -12.52
N ARG A 384 -0.50 -10.38 -12.36
CA ARG A 384 -0.32 -11.44 -13.35
C ARG A 384 -1.61 -11.62 -14.12
N LEU A 385 -1.57 -11.37 -15.42
CA LEU A 385 -2.73 -11.46 -16.32
C LEU A 385 -2.64 -12.67 -17.26
N ASP A 386 -1.65 -13.54 -17.06
CA ASP A 386 -1.45 -14.76 -17.82
C ASP A 386 -2.48 -15.84 -17.41
N GLU A 387 -3.00 -16.61 -18.38
CA GLU A 387 -4.07 -17.60 -18.19
C GLU A 387 -3.78 -18.84 -19.04
N ASP A 388 -4.29 -20.01 -18.65
CA ASP A 388 -4.08 -21.25 -19.41
C ASP A 388 -4.55 -21.12 -20.87
N GLY A 389 -3.73 -21.62 -21.81
CA GLY A 389 -4.05 -21.60 -23.25
C GLY A 389 -3.56 -20.36 -24.02
N MET A 390 -2.84 -19.43 -23.38
CA MET A 390 -2.16 -18.36 -24.11
C MET A 390 -0.93 -18.86 -24.88
N ASP A 391 -0.68 -18.27 -26.06
CA ASP A 391 0.52 -18.54 -26.86
C ASP A 391 1.77 -17.97 -26.19
N THR A 392 1.67 -16.77 -25.64
CA THR A 392 2.73 -16.13 -24.85
C THR A 392 2.18 -15.38 -23.64
N LEU A 393 2.98 -15.22 -22.57
CA LEU A 393 2.53 -14.51 -21.37
C LEU A 393 2.23 -13.02 -21.65
N ILE A 394 2.90 -12.41 -22.63
CA ILE A 394 2.67 -11.00 -23.00
C ILE A 394 1.28 -10.76 -23.60
N ASP A 395 0.63 -11.81 -24.15
CA ASP A 395 -0.75 -11.74 -24.67
C ASP A 395 -1.79 -11.55 -23.56
N GLY A 396 -1.39 -11.76 -22.30
CA GLY A 396 -2.20 -11.43 -21.13
C GLY A 396 -2.33 -9.92 -20.87
N TYR A 397 -1.46 -9.10 -21.47
CA TYR A 397 -1.37 -7.66 -21.17
C TYR A 397 -1.87 -6.78 -22.32
N THR A 398 -2.79 -7.29 -23.15
CA THR A 398 -3.48 -6.47 -24.14
C THR A 398 -4.37 -5.42 -23.46
N ARG A 399 -4.69 -4.33 -24.17
CA ARG A 399 -5.53 -3.25 -23.64
C ARG A 399 -6.87 -3.75 -23.07
N HIS A 400 -7.50 -4.72 -23.74
CA HIS A 400 -8.76 -5.31 -23.28
C HIS A 400 -8.60 -6.09 -21.97
N ARG A 401 -7.59 -6.97 -21.87
CA ARG A 401 -7.32 -7.74 -20.65
C ARG A 401 -6.91 -6.86 -19.47
N MET A 402 -6.09 -5.84 -19.72
CA MET A 402 -5.78 -4.84 -18.70
C MET A 402 -7.05 -4.10 -18.26
N CYS A 403 -7.97 -3.77 -19.17
CA CYS A 403 -9.25 -3.17 -18.80
C CYS A 403 -10.08 -4.08 -17.88
N GLU A 404 -10.20 -5.37 -18.20
CA GLU A 404 -10.91 -6.32 -17.33
C GLU A 404 -10.30 -6.37 -15.92
N GLU A 405 -8.98 -6.36 -15.81
CA GLU A 405 -8.30 -6.33 -14.52
C GLU A 405 -8.53 -5.00 -13.78
N MET A 406 -8.47 -3.87 -14.51
CA MET A 406 -8.78 -2.55 -13.98
C MET A 406 -10.19 -2.53 -13.37
N GLU A 407 -11.19 -3.03 -14.08
CA GLU A 407 -12.57 -3.12 -13.62
C GLU A 407 -12.73 -4.06 -12.42
N HIS A 408 -12.14 -5.25 -12.49
CA HIS A 408 -12.19 -6.26 -11.43
C HIS A 408 -11.69 -5.72 -10.09
N HIS A 409 -10.62 -4.91 -10.12
CA HIS A 409 -10.03 -4.32 -8.92
C HIS A 409 -10.52 -2.89 -8.61
N HIS A 410 -11.48 -2.35 -9.35
CA HIS A 410 -11.97 -0.97 -9.20
C HIS A 410 -10.89 0.11 -9.33
N TYR A 411 -9.79 -0.17 -10.04
CA TYR A 411 -8.74 0.81 -10.28
C TYR A 411 -9.24 2.07 -11.00
N PRO A 412 -10.25 2.05 -11.88
CA PRO A 412 -10.81 3.28 -12.41
C PRO A 412 -11.42 4.18 -11.31
N LEU A 413 -12.11 3.62 -10.30
CA LEU A 413 -12.59 4.42 -9.17
C LEU A 413 -11.43 5.02 -8.36
N GLN A 414 -10.38 4.25 -8.11
CA GLN A 414 -9.15 4.75 -7.48
C GLN A 414 -8.58 5.95 -8.25
N ALA A 415 -8.40 5.79 -9.56
CA ALA A 415 -7.86 6.82 -10.43
C ALA A 415 -8.73 8.09 -10.47
N LEU A 416 -10.06 7.95 -10.48
CA LEU A 416 -10.98 9.09 -10.44
C LEU A 416 -10.83 9.87 -9.12
N ILE A 417 -10.76 9.18 -7.98
CA ILE A 417 -10.54 9.78 -6.66
C ILE A 417 -9.19 10.51 -6.65
N TYR A 418 -8.14 9.88 -7.17
CA TYR A 418 -6.79 10.45 -7.22
C TYR A 418 -6.72 11.65 -8.16
N GLY A 419 -7.39 11.59 -9.32
CA GLY A 419 -7.51 12.70 -10.25
C GLY A 419 -8.19 13.92 -9.62
N VAL A 420 -9.26 13.73 -8.83
CA VAL A 420 -9.89 14.81 -8.08
C VAL A 420 -8.96 15.38 -7.02
N ALA A 421 -8.23 14.53 -6.29
CA ALA A 421 -7.27 14.98 -5.28
C ALA A 421 -6.18 15.88 -5.90
N VAL A 422 -5.60 15.46 -7.03
CA VAL A 422 -4.61 16.26 -7.78
C VAL A 422 -5.23 17.53 -8.35
N HIS A 423 -6.42 17.44 -8.94
CA HIS A 423 -7.13 18.61 -9.48
C HIS A 423 -7.35 19.67 -8.40
N ARG A 424 -7.85 19.27 -7.22
CA ARG A 424 -8.05 20.18 -6.08
C ARG A 424 -6.72 20.74 -5.57
N TYR A 425 -5.67 19.91 -5.50
CA TYR A 425 -4.34 20.32 -5.09
C TYR A 425 -3.75 21.41 -6.00
N VAL A 426 -3.82 21.19 -7.32
CA VAL A 426 -3.34 22.15 -8.32
C VAL A 426 -4.16 23.44 -8.27
N ARG A 427 -5.50 23.33 -8.21
CA ARG A 427 -6.41 24.49 -8.13
C ARG A 427 -6.13 25.36 -6.90
N ALA A 428 -5.86 24.73 -5.75
CA ALA A 428 -5.58 25.45 -4.51
C ALA A 428 -4.24 26.19 -4.53
N ARG A 429 -3.22 25.66 -5.21
CA ARG A 429 -1.88 26.26 -5.29
C ARG A 429 -1.69 27.23 -6.44
N SER A 430 -2.47 27.06 -7.50
CA SER A 430 -2.22 27.71 -8.79
C SER A 430 -3.31 28.71 -9.16
N ALA A 431 -3.96 29.34 -8.19
CA ALA A 431 -5.15 30.21 -8.37
C ALA A 431 -5.01 31.24 -9.52
N GLY A 432 -5.31 30.83 -10.75
CA GLY A 432 -5.21 31.64 -11.97
C GLY A 432 -3.88 31.55 -12.74
N SER A 433 -2.85 30.84 -12.26
CA SER A 433 -1.63 30.57 -13.03
C SER A 433 -1.83 29.30 -13.85
N GLY A 434 -1.52 29.31 -15.16
CA GLY A 434 -1.69 28.21 -16.11
C GLY A 434 -0.93 26.92 -15.79
N ALA A 435 -1.21 26.33 -14.62
CA ALA A 435 -0.74 25.03 -14.21
C ALA A 435 -1.36 23.97 -15.11
N PRO A 436 -0.60 22.92 -15.43
CA PRO A 436 -1.08 21.85 -16.30
C PRO A 436 -2.30 21.15 -15.68
N ALA A 437 -3.29 20.87 -16.52
CA ALA A 437 -4.47 20.11 -16.13
C ALA A 437 -4.11 18.63 -15.94
N VAL A 438 -4.92 17.93 -15.14
CA VAL A 438 -4.90 16.46 -15.10
C VAL A 438 -5.49 15.97 -16.41
N ALA A 439 -4.68 15.39 -17.29
CA ALA A 439 -5.12 14.89 -18.59
C ALA A 439 -5.75 13.51 -18.51
N GLY A 440 -5.37 12.70 -17.52
CA GLY A 440 -5.89 11.35 -17.40
C GLY A 440 -5.09 10.48 -16.45
N LEU A 441 -5.16 9.19 -16.70
CA LEU A 441 -4.49 8.14 -15.94
C LEU A 441 -3.63 7.26 -16.84
N ALA A 442 -2.51 6.78 -16.30
CA ALA A 442 -1.64 5.79 -16.95
C ALA A 442 -1.20 4.73 -15.94
N TYR A 443 -1.69 3.51 -16.10
CA TYR A 443 -1.40 2.38 -15.23
C TYR A 443 -0.39 1.46 -15.91
N PHE A 444 0.74 1.23 -15.23
CA PHE A 444 1.87 0.49 -15.77
C PHE A 444 1.85 -0.95 -15.24
N PHE A 445 1.33 -1.87 -16.03
CA PHE A 445 1.41 -3.30 -15.77
C PHE A 445 2.80 -3.81 -16.13
N ILE A 446 3.72 -3.70 -15.18
CA ILE A 446 5.18 -3.83 -15.39
C ILE A 446 5.60 -5.19 -15.96
N ARG A 447 4.78 -6.23 -15.80
CA ARG A 447 5.00 -7.57 -16.38
C ARG A 447 4.65 -7.65 -17.87
N GLY A 448 3.99 -6.64 -18.42
CA GLY A 448 3.66 -6.51 -19.84
C GLY A 448 4.55 -5.54 -20.61
N MET A 449 5.55 -4.91 -20.00
CA MET A 449 6.32 -3.82 -20.61
C MET A 449 7.71 -4.29 -21.08
N THR A 450 7.82 -4.82 -22.31
CA THR A 450 8.99 -5.59 -22.80
C THR A 450 10.03 -4.80 -23.60
N GLY A 451 10.09 -3.49 -23.40
CA GLY A 451 11.03 -2.58 -24.06
C GLY A 451 10.53 -2.08 -25.41
N GLN A 452 11.46 -1.77 -26.32
CA GLN A 452 11.16 -1.15 -27.63
C GLN A 452 10.19 -1.98 -28.49
N ASP A 453 10.29 -3.30 -28.39
CA ASP A 453 9.52 -4.24 -29.21
C ASP A 453 8.20 -4.66 -28.54
N THR A 454 7.79 -3.95 -27.47
CA THR A 454 6.50 -4.20 -26.81
C THR A 454 5.37 -4.12 -27.85
N PRO A 455 4.50 -5.14 -27.96
CA PRO A 455 3.42 -5.15 -28.94
C PRO A 455 2.56 -3.88 -28.88
N VAL A 456 2.17 -3.39 -30.05
CA VAL A 456 1.34 -2.20 -30.22
C VAL A 456 0.07 -2.57 -30.98
N ASP A 457 -1.08 -2.11 -30.48
CA ASP A 457 -2.36 -2.31 -31.16
C ASP A 457 -2.57 -1.30 -32.32
N ALA A 458 -3.65 -1.47 -33.08
CA ALA A 458 -3.99 -0.60 -34.21
C ALA A 458 -4.25 0.87 -33.81
N HIS A 459 -4.40 1.15 -32.51
CA HIS A 459 -4.64 2.48 -31.96
C HIS A 459 -3.38 3.05 -31.28
N GLY A 460 -2.23 2.40 -31.41
CA GLY A 460 -0.97 2.87 -30.84
C GLY A 460 -0.78 2.54 -29.36
N ASN A 461 -1.67 1.79 -28.71
CA ASN A 461 -1.52 1.40 -27.31
C ASN A 461 -0.56 0.23 -27.19
N ARG A 462 0.28 0.25 -26.15
CA ARG A 462 1.29 -0.78 -25.90
C ARG A 462 0.77 -1.79 -24.89
N ASN A 463 1.10 -3.06 -25.08
CA ASN A 463 0.85 -4.05 -24.03
C ASN A 463 1.55 -3.63 -22.73
N GLY A 464 0.91 -3.88 -21.60
CA GLY A 464 1.43 -3.49 -20.29
C GLY A 464 1.23 -2.01 -19.92
N VAL A 465 0.70 -1.16 -20.80
CA VAL A 465 0.43 0.25 -20.50
C VAL A 465 -1.04 0.57 -20.74
N PHE A 466 -1.80 0.74 -19.67
CA PHE A 466 -3.20 1.14 -19.74
C PHE A 466 -3.32 2.66 -19.60
N VAL A 467 -3.68 3.34 -20.69
CA VAL A 467 -3.86 4.80 -20.72
C VAL A 467 -5.33 5.15 -20.94
N TRP A 468 -5.82 6.13 -20.20
CA TRP A 468 -7.14 6.72 -20.40
C TRP A 468 -7.10 8.24 -20.22
N GLU A 469 -7.52 8.96 -21.25
CA GLU A 469 -7.65 10.41 -21.26
C GLU A 469 -9.01 10.82 -20.69
N ALA A 470 -8.99 11.71 -19.69
CA ALA A 470 -10.19 12.24 -19.07
C ALA A 470 -10.87 13.25 -20.01
N PRO A 471 -12.19 13.15 -20.25
CA PRO A 471 -12.89 14.17 -21.01
C PRO A 471 -12.85 15.53 -20.29
N ALA A 472 -12.91 16.61 -21.07
CA ALA A 472 -12.91 17.96 -20.53
C ALA A 472 -14.03 18.17 -19.50
N GLY A 473 -13.71 18.87 -18.40
CA GLY A 473 -14.68 19.20 -17.34
C GLY A 473 -14.97 18.06 -16.34
N LEU A 474 -14.44 16.85 -16.55
CA LEU A 474 -14.66 15.73 -15.63
C LEU A 474 -14.23 16.08 -14.19
N TRP A 475 -13.02 16.60 -14.02
CA TRP A 475 -12.44 16.83 -12.70
C TRP A 475 -13.17 17.92 -11.91
N ASP A 476 -13.66 18.96 -12.60
CA ASP A 476 -14.48 20.00 -11.98
C ASP A 476 -15.80 19.40 -11.48
N ARG A 477 -16.51 18.65 -12.33
CA ARG A 477 -17.80 18.01 -11.97
C ARG A 477 -17.64 16.99 -10.85
N LEU A 478 -16.60 16.17 -10.89
CA LEU A 478 -16.31 15.22 -9.81
C LEU A 478 -15.93 15.94 -8.51
N SER A 479 -15.14 17.01 -8.59
CA SER A 479 -14.82 17.82 -7.43
C SER A 479 -16.06 18.49 -6.83
N ASP A 480 -16.98 18.98 -7.66
CA ASP A 480 -18.26 19.58 -7.25
C ASP A 480 -19.14 18.54 -6.55
N VAL A 481 -19.38 17.38 -7.17
CA VAL A 481 -20.25 16.33 -6.58
C VAL A 481 -19.68 15.80 -5.28
N MET A 482 -18.37 15.57 -5.19
CA MET A 482 -17.71 15.13 -3.95
C MET A 482 -17.71 16.20 -2.85
N SER A 483 -18.04 17.45 -3.18
CA SER A 483 -18.23 18.55 -2.21
C SER A 483 -19.70 18.80 -1.85
N GLY A 484 -20.64 18.01 -2.38
CA GLY A 484 -22.08 18.20 -2.15
C GLY A 484 -22.74 19.19 -3.10
N VAL A 485 -22.01 19.71 -4.11
CA VAL A 485 -22.58 20.61 -5.13
C VAL A 485 -23.23 19.75 -6.22
N ARG A 486 -24.57 19.74 -6.26
CA ARG A 486 -25.34 19.10 -7.33
C ARG A 486 -25.72 20.14 -8.38
N ARG A 487 -25.46 19.86 -9.67
CA ARG A 487 -25.89 20.69 -10.79
C ARG A 487 -27.22 20.21 -11.34
#